data_AF-A0A2X2DHS5-F1
#
_entry.id   AF-A0A2X2DHS5-F1
#
_cell.length_a   1.000
_cell.length_b   1.000
_cell.length_c   1.000
_cell.angle_alpha   90.00
_cell.angle_beta   90.00
_cell.angle_gamma   90.00
#
_symmetry.space_group_name_H-M   'P 1'
#
loop_
_entity.id
_entity.type
_entity.pdbx_description
1 polymer ?
#
loop_
_entity_poly.entity_id
_entity_poly.type
_entity_poly.pdbx_seq_one_letter_code
_entity_poly.pdbx_strand_id
1 'polypeptide(L)'
;MHINVEELDQSVKQALQWIADVDERMGTRNRRLAMTSLQCTLQAVRRQLDPDQVARLAKCLPIPLKGAMFENWRPAAPSPATSRSEFLGRIEETVFRNLDISVERGVKASLEVMCKRIPAEVVAEFAGRLPFDLRSLWSNEPLPYPGHGAV
;
A
#
# COMPACT_ATOMS: atom_id res chain seq x y z
N MET A 1 -6.83 -17.54 -18.00
CA MET A 1 -6.40 -17.81 -16.62
C MET A 1 -7.51 -18.61 -15.97
N HIS A 2 -7.29 -19.90 -15.69
CA HIS A 2 -8.25 -20.72 -14.97
C HIS A 2 -7.82 -20.70 -13.50
N ILE A 3 -8.58 -19.99 -12.65
CA ILE A 3 -8.35 -20.00 -11.20
C ILE A 3 -9.17 -21.15 -10.64
N ASN A 4 -8.53 -22.12 -9.98
CA ASN A 4 -9.25 -23.15 -9.23
C ASN A 4 -9.59 -22.66 -7.80
N VAL A 5 -10.42 -23.43 -7.10
CA VAL A 5 -10.93 -23.04 -5.78
C VAL A 5 -9.78 -23.02 -4.75
N GLU A 6 -8.85 -23.97 -4.84
CA GLU A 6 -7.72 -24.09 -3.93
C GLU A 6 -6.75 -22.89 -4.03
N GLU A 7 -6.48 -22.42 -5.26
CA GLU A 7 -5.69 -21.23 -5.55
C GLU A 7 -6.39 -19.97 -5.03
N LEU A 8 -7.71 -19.89 -5.16
CA LEU A 8 -8.49 -18.79 -4.61
C LEU A 8 -8.41 -18.76 -3.08
N ASP A 9 -8.62 -19.89 -2.42
CA ASP A 9 -8.50 -20.02 -0.97
C ASP A 9 -7.12 -19.62 -0.48
N GLN A 10 -6.07 -20.09 -1.17
CA GLN A 10 -4.70 -19.74 -0.84
C GLN A 10 -4.44 -18.25 -1.05
N SER A 11 -4.98 -17.67 -2.12
CA SER A 11 -4.86 -16.24 -2.38
C SER A 11 -5.58 -15.40 -1.33
N VAL A 12 -6.73 -15.83 -0.81
CA VAL A 12 -7.43 -15.14 0.29
C VAL A 12 -6.59 -15.20 1.56
N LYS A 13 -6.04 -16.37 1.89
CA LYS A 13 -5.13 -16.52 3.05
C LYS A 13 -3.91 -15.60 2.94
N GLN A 14 -3.29 -15.52 1.77
CA GLN A 14 -2.18 -14.60 1.54
C GLN A 14 -2.61 -13.14 1.73
N ALA A 15 -3.73 -12.71 1.16
CA ALA A 15 -4.23 -11.35 1.35
C ALA A 15 -4.47 -11.03 2.85
N LEU A 16 -5.04 -11.96 3.61
CA LEU A 16 -5.25 -11.79 5.05
C LEU A 16 -3.94 -11.68 5.84
N GLN A 17 -2.88 -12.36 5.41
CA GLN A 17 -1.53 -12.22 5.99
C GLN A 17 -0.92 -10.85 5.70
N TRP A 18 -1.07 -10.33 4.48
CA TRP A 18 -0.63 -8.97 4.16
C TRP A 18 -1.32 -7.94 5.07
N ILE A 19 -2.63 -8.06 5.25
CA ILE A 19 -3.40 -7.17 6.12
C ILE A 19 -2.95 -7.29 7.58
N ALA A 20 -2.65 -8.51 8.06
CA ALA A 20 -2.15 -8.72 9.41
C ALA A 20 -0.76 -8.08 9.62
N ASP A 21 0.16 -8.26 8.66
CA ASP A 21 1.49 -7.64 8.71
C ASP A 21 1.43 -6.10 8.72
N VAL A 22 0.43 -5.52 8.04
CA VAL A 22 0.19 -4.08 8.06
C VAL A 22 -0.38 -3.64 9.40
N ASP A 23 -1.39 -4.35 9.94
CA ASP A 23 -2.00 -4.06 11.26
C ASP A 23 -0.94 -4.09 12.38
N GLU A 24 -0.06 -5.09 12.35
CA GLU A 24 1.05 -5.24 13.30
C GLU A 24 2.02 -4.06 13.24
N ARG A 25 2.47 -3.67 12.04
CA ARG A 25 3.38 -2.52 11.85
C ARG A 25 2.72 -1.19 12.19
N MET A 26 1.44 -1.06 11.89
CA MET A 26 0.64 0.07 12.29
C MET A 26 0.39 0.07 13.80
N GLY A 27 0.77 -0.96 14.56
CA GLY A 27 0.51 -1.06 16.00
C GLY A 27 -0.98 -0.87 16.34
N THR A 28 -1.86 -1.20 15.41
CA THR A 28 -3.31 -1.13 15.59
C THR A 28 -3.84 -2.53 15.89
N ARG A 29 -5.11 -2.59 16.31
CA ARG A 29 -5.89 -3.84 16.38
C ARG A 29 -7.10 -3.75 15.46
N ASN A 30 -6.94 -3.05 14.34
CA ASN A 30 -8.02 -2.71 13.43
C ASN A 30 -7.67 -3.16 12.02
N ARG A 31 -7.98 -4.42 11.72
CA ARG A 31 -7.72 -5.02 10.41
C ARG A 31 -8.42 -4.29 9.25
N ARG A 32 -9.55 -3.62 9.51
CA ARG A 32 -10.22 -2.80 8.48
C ARG A 32 -9.35 -1.60 8.12
N LEU A 33 -8.81 -0.92 9.13
CA LEU A 33 -7.87 0.18 8.95
C LEU A 33 -6.60 -0.24 8.21
N ALA A 34 -6.05 -1.41 8.55
CA ALA A 34 -4.90 -1.98 7.85
C ALA A 34 -5.20 -2.28 6.37
N MET A 35 -6.35 -2.90 6.08
CA MET A 35 -6.80 -3.17 4.71
C MET A 35 -6.95 -1.87 3.91
N THR A 36 -7.64 -0.88 4.47
CA THR A 36 -7.82 0.44 3.85
C THR A 36 -6.47 1.11 3.57
N SER A 37 -5.54 1.08 4.54
CA SER A 37 -4.21 1.67 4.39
C SER A 37 -3.44 1.01 3.25
N LEU A 38 -3.46 -0.32 3.19
CA LEU A 38 -2.83 -1.09 2.12
C LEU A 38 -3.45 -0.78 0.76
N GLN A 39 -4.78 -0.75 0.67
CA GLN A 39 -5.52 -0.43 -0.56
C GLN A 39 -5.19 0.97 -1.07
N CYS A 40 -5.27 1.99 -0.22
CA CYS A 40 -4.97 3.37 -0.60
C CYS A 40 -3.51 3.52 -1.04
N THR A 41 -2.58 2.84 -0.36
CA THR A 41 -1.16 2.83 -0.73
C THR A 41 -0.94 2.17 -2.09
N LEU A 42 -1.55 1.00 -2.34
CA LEU A 42 -1.49 0.33 -3.65
C LEU A 42 -2.01 1.22 -4.77
N GLN A 43 -3.14 1.89 -4.56
CA GLN A 43 -3.69 2.82 -5.54
C GLN A 43 -2.82 4.07 -5.72
N ALA A 44 -2.19 4.58 -4.66
CA ALA A 44 -1.29 5.72 -4.74
C ALA A 44 0.00 5.38 -5.49
N VAL A 45 0.60 4.23 -5.21
CA VAL A 45 1.73 3.69 -5.97
C VAL A 45 1.32 3.52 -7.43
N ARG A 46 0.15 2.94 -7.72
CA ARG A 46 -0.35 2.76 -9.09
C ARG A 46 -0.42 4.08 -9.88
N ARG A 47 -0.76 5.21 -9.26
CA ARG A 47 -0.83 6.52 -9.94
C ARG A 47 0.51 7.05 -10.43
N GLN A 48 1.61 6.50 -9.90
CA GLN A 48 3.00 6.86 -10.25
C GLN A 48 3.55 6.03 -11.42
N LEU A 49 2.83 4.99 -11.83
CA LEU A 49 3.34 3.93 -12.70
C LEU A 49 2.68 3.96 -14.07
N ASP A 50 3.47 3.65 -15.10
CA ASP A 50 2.95 3.37 -16.44
C ASP A 50 2.17 2.04 -16.44
N PRO A 51 1.20 1.83 -17.36
CA PRO A 51 0.35 0.63 -17.38
C PRO A 51 1.12 -0.70 -17.35
N ASP A 52 2.27 -0.78 -18.03
CA ASP A 52 3.13 -1.98 -18.01
C ASP A 52 3.73 -2.27 -16.64
N GLN A 53 4.14 -1.22 -15.92
CA GLN A 53 4.64 -1.33 -14.54
C GLN A 53 3.52 -1.73 -13.59
N VAL A 54 2.32 -1.18 -13.77
CA VAL A 54 1.13 -1.59 -13.00
C VAL A 54 0.83 -3.07 -13.22
N ALA A 55 0.91 -3.55 -14.47
CA ALA A 55 0.70 -4.96 -14.79
C ALA A 55 1.76 -5.87 -14.15
N ARG A 56 3.03 -5.45 -14.09
CA ARG A 56 4.09 -6.19 -13.39
C ARG A 56 3.85 -6.22 -11.88
N LEU A 57 3.53 -5.08 -11.26
CA LEU A 57 3.18 -5.01 -9.85
C LEU A 57 1.98 -5.92 -9.52
N ALA A 58 0.92 -5.88 -10.34
CA ALA A 58 -0.26 -6.71 -10.17
C ALA A 58 0.05 -8.20 -10.13
N LYS A 59 1.07 -8.68 -10.85
CA LYS A 59 1.44 -10.11 -10.86
C LYS A 59 1.96 -10.58 -9.50
N CYS A 60 2.52 -9.69 -8.70
CA CYS A 60 3.06 -10.00 -7.37
C CYS A 60 1.99 -10.00 -6.26
N LEU A 61 0.77 -9.55 -6.55
CA LEU A 61 -0.29 -9.42 -5.55
C LEU A 61 -1.18 -10.66 -5.47
N PRO A 62 -1.70 -11.01 -4.28
CA PRO A 62 -2.85 -11.89 -4.14
C PRO A 62 -4.08 -11.33 -4.88
N ILE A 63 -4.96 -12.21 -5.39
CA ILE A 63 -6.18 -11.89 -6.14
C ILE A 63 -7.03 -10.78 -5.47
N PRO A 64 -7.35 -10.83 -4.15
CA PRO A 64 -8.12 -9.75 -3.52
C PRO A 64 -7.42 -8.40 -3.58
N LEU A 65 -6.09 -8.38 -3.41
CA LEU A 65 -5.30 -7.15 -3.47
C LEU A 65 -5.13 -6.62 -4.90
N LYS A 66 -5.14 -7.51 -5.92
CA LYS A 66 -5.27 -7.08 -7.33
C LYS A 66 -6.58 -6.33 -7.54
N GLY A 67 -7.69 -6.87 -7.04
CA GLY A 67 -9.00 -6.21 -7.10
C GLY A 67 -8.96 -4.82 -6.47
N ALA A 68 -8.44 -4.71 -5.25
CA ALA A 68 -8.28 -3.44 -4.53
C ALA A 68 -7.39 -2.43 -5.28
N MET A 69 -6.33 -2.90 -5.96
CA MET A 69 -5.43 -2.05 -6.74
C MET A 69 -6.12 -1.47 -7.98
N PHE A 70 -6.93 -2.26 -8.67
CA PHE A 70 -7.61 -1.86 -9.92
C PHE A 70 -8.98 -1.20 -9.71
N GLU A 71 -9.50 -1.22 -8.48
CA GLU A 71 -10.76 -0.57 -8.14
C GLU A 71 -10.76 0.92 -8.51
N ASN A 72 -11.87 1.38 -9.10
CA ASN A 72 -12.08 2.75 -9.56
C ASN A 72 -10.99 3.29 -10.51
N TRP A 73 -10.20 2.41 -11.14
CA TRP A 73 -9.18 2.85 -12.08
C TRP A 73 -9.78 3.15 -13.45
N ARG A 74 -9.64 4.41 -13.86
CA ARG A 74 -9.77 4.83 -15.26
C ARG A 74 -8.36 5.00 -15.82
N PRO A 75 -7.92 4.16 -16.78
CA PRO A 75 -6.60 4.30 -17.40
C PRO A 75 -6.46 5.69 -18.02
N ALA A 76 -5.54 6.48 -17.49
CA ALA A 76 -5.18 7.82 -17.95
C ALA A 76 -3.65 7.92 -17.90
N ALA A 77 -3.09 9.01 -18.43
CA ALA A 77 -1.67 9.30 -18.26
C ALA A 77 -1.30 9.25 -16.76
N PRO A 78 -0.13 8.70 -16.40
CA PRO A 78 0.34 8.74 -15.02
C PRO A 78 0.29 10.17 -14.50
N SER A 79 -0.17 10.34 -13.26
CA SER A 79 -0.19 11.64 -12.60
C SER A 79 0.72 11.54 -11.40
N PRO A 80 2.05 11.58 -11.61
CA PRO A 80 2.96 11.34 -10.53
C PRO A 80 2.90 12.48 -9.52
N ALA A 81 2.97 12.15 -8.23
CA ALA A 81 3.17 13.16 -7.20
C ALA A 81 4.63 13.62 -7.25
N THR A 82 4.85 14.92 -7.13
CA THR A 82 6.18 15.55 -7.17
C THR A 82 6.82 15.68 -5.79
N SER A 83 5.99 15.68 -4.74
CA SER A 83 6.44 15.81 -3.34
C SER A 83 5.78 14.79 -2.42
N ARG A 84 6.40 14.58 -1.26
CA ARG A 84 5.83 13.77 -0.18
C ARG A 84 4.48 14.29 0.29
N SER A 85 4.34 15.61 0.47
CA SER A 85 3.09 16.23 0.92
C SER A 85 1.97 16.01 -0.08
N GLU A 86 2.25 16.13 -1.37
CA GLU A 86 1.27 15.87 -2.43
C GLU A 86 0.85 14.40 -2.45
N PHE A 87 1.80 13.47 -2.31
CA PHE A 87 1.50 12.04 -2.25
C PHE A 87 0.61 11.67 -1.06
N LEU A 88 0.97 12.14 0.14
CA LEU A 88 0.21 11.89 1.36
C LEU A 88 -1.15 12.59 1.35
N GLY A 89 -1.23 13.83 0.87
CA GLY A 89 -2.48 14.59 0.78
C GLY A 89 -3.52 13.92 -0.11
N ARG A 90 -3.10 13.38 -1.27
CA ARG A 90 -3.99 12.61 -2.17
C ARG A 90 -4.58 11.35 -1.50
N ILE A 91 -3.87 10.78 -0.53
CA ILE A 91 -4.31 9.60 0.24
C ILE A 91 -5.21 10.02 1.41
N GLU A 92 -4.88 11.14 2.07
CA GLU A 92 -5.65 11.70 3.18
C GLU A 92 -7.08 12.07 2.75
N GLU A 93 -7.22 12.66 1.56
CA GLU A 93 -8.51 13.02 0.97
C GLU A 93 -9.44 11.84 0.73
N THR A 94 -8.89 10.62 0.61
CA THR A 94 -9.69 9.45 0.22
C THR A 94 -10.32 8.73 1.40
N VAL A 95 -9.62 8.51 2.53
CA VAL A 95 -10.18 7.67 3.62
C VAL A 95 -9.79 8.03 5.06
N PHE A 96 -8.67 8.73 5.29
CA PHE A 96 -8.11 8.86 6.65
C PHE A 96 -8.75 9.95 7.53
N ARG A 97 -9.71 10.72 7.00
CA ARG A 97 -10.29 11.87 7.71
C ARG A 97 -11.01 11.54 9.02
N ASN A 98 -11.30 10.27 9.29
CA ASN A 98 -12.05 9.79 10.47
C ASN A 98 -11.32 8.70 11.29
N LEU A 99 -10.00 8.61 11.20
CA LEU A 99 -9.22 7.53 11.82
C LEU A 99 -8.17 8.10 12.78
N ASP A 100 -8.01 7.47 13.95
CA ASP A 100 -7.01 7.81 14.98
C ASP A 100 -5.57 7.40 14.58
N ILE A 101 -5.24 7.51 13.29
CA ILE A 101 -3.93 7.19 12.76
C ILE A 101 -3.50 8.19 11.72
N SER A 102 -2.21 8.57 11.75
CA SER A 102 -1.66 9.39 10.68
C SER A 102 -1.61 8.61 9.37
N VAL A 103 -1.94 9.28 8.27
CA VAL A 103 -1.83 8.75 6.90
C VAL A 103 -0.43 8.19 6.65
N GLU A 104 0.57 8.93 7.12
CA GLU A 104 1.98 8.56 7.00
C GLU A 104 2.29 7.20 7.63
N ARG A 105 1.74 6.92 8.82
CA ARG A 105 1.92 5.64 9.49
C ARG A 105 1.33 4.49 8.66
N GLY A 106 0.12 4.67 8.14
CA GLY A 106 -0.54 3.68 7.28
C GLY A 106 0.22 3.43 5.98
N VAL A 107 0.68 4.51 5.32
CA VAL A 107 1.46 4.45 4.09
C VAL A 107 2.82 3.79 4.31
N LYS A 108 3.55 4.17 5.36
CA LYS A 108 4.85 3.57 5.70
C LYS A 108 4.71 2.08 5.97
N ALA A 109 3.78 1.68 6.84
CA ALA A 109 3.55 0.27 7.16
C ALA A 109 3.19 -0.54 5.91
N SER A 110 2.34 0.01 5.03
CA SER A 110 1.94 -0.64 3.78
C SER A 110 3.10 -0.79 2.80
N LEU A 111 3.92 0.25 2.63
CA LEU A 111 5.12 0.21 1.77
C LEU A 111 6.14 -0.81 2.30
N GLU A 112 6.36 -0.89 3.61
CA GLU A 112 7.25 -1.89 4.20
C GLU A 112 6.78 -3.33 3.94
N VAL A 113 5.47 -3.59 4.06
CA VAL A 113 4.89 -4.91 3.74
C VAL A 113 5.03 -5.23 2.26
N MET A 114 4.75 -4.26 1.39
CA MET A 114 4.98 -4.39 -0.06
C MET A 114 6.43 -4.74 -0.34
N CYS A 115 7.41 -3.99 0.19
CA CYS A 115 8.83 -4.25 -0.02
C CYS A 115 9.29 -5.62 0.51
N LYS A 116 8.68 -6.13 1.59
CA LYS A 116 9.02 -7.45 2.15
C LYS A 116 8.48 -8.61 1.30
N ARG A 117 7.34 -8.42 0.62
CA ARG A 117 6.59 -9.51 -0.04
C ARG A 117 6.70 -9.49 -1.57
N ILE A 118 7.12 -8.37 -2.16
CA ILE A 118 7.27 -8.19 -3.60
C ILE A 118 8.75 -8.41 -3.99
N PRO A 119 9.05 -9.05 -5.13
CA PRO A 119 10.41 -9.19 -5.62
C PRO A 119 11.14 -7.85 -5.76
N ALA A 120 12.44 -7.85 -5.43
CA ALA A 120 13.25 -6.64 -5.32
C ALA A 120 13.31 -5.84 -6.63
N GLU A 121 13.27 -6.50 -7.78
CA GLU A 121 13.26 -5.88 -9.09
C GLU A 121 11.98 -5.07 -9.33
N VAL A 122 10.82 -5.59 -8.91
CA VAL A 122 9.54 -4.87 -9.03
C VAL A 122 9.48 -3.73 -8.01
N VAL A 123 10.05 -3.93 -6.82
CA VAL A 123 10.20 -2.88 -5.81
C VAL A 123 11.04 -1.72 -6.34
N ALA A 124 12.19 -2.01 -6.95
CA ALA A 124 13.07 -1.00 -7.52
C ALA A 124 12.38 -0.16 -8.61
N GLU A 125 11.56 -0.77 -9.45
CA GLU A 125 10.80 -0.07 -10.49
C GLU A 125 9.85 1.00 -9.91
N PHE A 126 9.04 0.66 -8.92
CA PHE A 126 8.11 1.63 -8.35
C PHE A 126 8.79 2.60 -7.37
N ALA A 127 9.81 2.14 -6.64
CA ALA A 127 10.60 2.98 -5.77
C ALA A 127 11.29 4.13 -6.54
N GLY A 128 11.73 3.87 -7.77
CA GLY A 128 12.29 4.88 -8.67
C GLY A 128 11.27 5.94 -9.14
N ARG A 129 9.97 5.67 -9.01
CA ARG A 129 8.87 6.58 -9.43
C ARG A 129 8.21 7.32 -8.26
N LEU A 130 8.53 6.97 -7.02
CA LEU A 130 8.04 7.71 -5.85
C LEU A 130 8.86 9.00 -5.64
N PRO A 131 8.25 10.09 -5.13
CA PRO A 131 8.96 11.29 -4.71
C PRO A 131 10.19 10.97 -3.86
N PHE A 132 11.32 11.63 -4.14
CA PHE A 132 12.56 11.43 -3.40
C PHE A 132 12.39 11.61 -1.89
N ASP A 133 11.52 12.53 -1.48
CA ASP A 133 11.25 12.83 -0.08
C ASP A 133 10.48 11.70 0.66
N LEU A 134 9.82 10.79 -0.08
CA LEU A 134 9.23 9.58 0.51
C LEU A 134 10.26 8.52 0.84
N ARG A 135 11.49 8.60 0.30
CA ARG A 135 12.56 7.63 0.62
C ARG A 135 12.92 7.65 2.11
N SER A 136 12.74 8.78 2.78
CA SER A 136 12.87 8.90 4.23
C SER A 136 11.95 7.95 5.01
N LEU A 137 10.81 7.55 4.44
CA LEU A 137 9.88 6.57 5.03
C LEU A 137 10.42 5.14 4.98
N TRP A 138 11.39 4.85 4.10
CA TRP A 138 12.03 3.53 4.02
C TRP A 138 13.17 3.32 5.01
N SER A 139 13.47 4.31 5.85
CA SER A 139 14.39 4.13 6.97
C SER A 139 13.86 2.99 7.83
N ASN A 140 14.67 1.92 8.00
CA ASN A 140 14.36 0.71 8.79
C ASN A 140 14.03 0.98 10.27
N GLU A 141 14.09 2.24 10.69
CA GLU A 141 13.67 2.68 12.00
C GLU A 141 12.13 2.79 12.03
N PRO A 142 11.42 2.08 12.92
CA PRO A 142 10.01 2.33 13.13
C PRO A 142 9.84 3.82 13.45
N LEU A 143 8.92 4.52 12.76
CA LEU A 143 8.60 5.88 13.19
C LEU A 143 8.16 5.77 14.67
N PRO A 144 8.66 6.63 15.57
CA PRO A 144 8.21 6.63 16.94
C PRO A 144 6.73 7.01 16.93
N TYR A 145 5.87 6.00 16.97
CA TYR A 145 4.45 6.20 17.05
C TYR A 145 4.11 6.31 18.53
N PRO A 146 3.79 7.52 19.05
CA PRO A 146 3.18 7.59 20.37
C PRO A 146 1.92 6.73 20.33
N GLY A 147 1.90 5.67 21.14
CA GLY A 147 0.68 4.88 21.33
C GLY A 147 -0.41 5.86 21.72
N HIS A 148 -1.46 5.97 20.90
CA HIS A 148 -2.62 6.76 21.28
C HIS A 148 -3.29 6.04 22.45
N GLY A 149 -2.93 6.54 23.63
CA GLY A 149 -3.34 6.11 24.95
C GLY A 149 -2.96 7.21 25.93
N ALA A 150 -3.55 8.39 25.74
CA ALA A 150 -3.57 9.47 26.73
C ALA A 150 -4.68 10.49 26.39
N VAL A 151 -5.94 10.06 26.46
CA VAL A 151 -7.04 10.84 27.06
C VAL A 151 -8.07 9.89 27.63
#